data_AF-A0A2D4ZNL3-F1
#
_entry.id   AF-A0A2D4ZNL3-F1
#
_cell.length_a   1.000
_cell.length_b   1.000
_cell.length_c   1.000
_cell.angle_alpha   90.00
_cell.angle_beta   90.00
_cell.angle_gamma   90.00
#
_symmetry.space_group_name_H-M   'P 1'
#
loop_
_entity.id
_entity.type
_entity.pdbx_description
1 polymer ?
#
loop_
_entity_poly.entity_id
_entity_poly.type
_entity_poly.pdbx_seq_one_letter_code
_entity_poly.pdbx_strand_id
1 'polypeptide(L)'
;PDFGWGSVPTGQRASTYALSEFQAVAGFAAAEMAAIESAAPAATDLKPYVGVQFAAIPEFPEVGSAVAQEMAAALSGAKSVQDALAASQAAAEAIMSEAGYN
;
A
#
# COMPACT_ATOMS: atom_id res chain seq x y z
N PRO A 1 -17.18 -23.01 17.18
CA PRO A 1 -16.43 -21.92 17.84
C PRO A 1 -17.33 -20.71 18.02
N ASP A 2 -17.47 -20.20 19.24
CA ASP A 2 -18.05 -18.88 19.47
C ASP A 2 -16.99 -17.83 19.12
N PHE A 3 -17.22 -17.07 18.04
CA PHE A 3 -16.34 -15.98 17.64
C PHE A 3 -16.83 -14.69 18.32
N GLY A 4 -16.01 -14.13 19.19
CA GLY A 4 -16.31 -12.87 19.89
C GLY A 4 -16.13 -11.64 19.00
N TRP A 5 -16.61 -10.50 19.48
CA TRP A 5 -16.52 -9.20 18.79
C TRP A 5 -15.10 -8.78 18.40
N GLY A 6 -14.08 -9.26 19.12
CA GLY A 6 -12.67 -8.99 18.80
C GLY A 6 -12.17 -9.69 17.52
N SER A 7 -12.92 -10.63 16.95
CA SER A 7 -12.58 -11.33 15.70
C SER A 7 -13.39 -10.83 14.50
N VAL A 8 -14.25 -9.82 14.68
CA VAL A 8 -15.06 -9.27 13.60
C VAL A 8 -14.15 -8.55 12.61
N PRO A 9 -14.26 -8.83 11.28
CA PRO A 9 -13.52 -8.09 10.27
C PRO A 9 -13.87 -6.60 10.29
N THR A 10 -12.84 -5.76 10.30
CA THR A 10 -12.95 -4.30 10.38
C THR A 10 -12.71 -3.65 9.01
N GLY A 11 -12.86 -2.33 8.93
CA GLY A 11 -12.49 -1.51 7.76
C GLY A 11 -13.53 -1.40 6.65
N GLN A 12 -14.56 -2.25 6.62
CA GLN A 12 -15.48 -2.34 5.48
C GLN A 12 -16.89 -1.77 5.72
N ARG A 13 -17.32 -1.64 6.97
CA ARG A 13 -18.69 -1.20 7.32
C ARG A 13 -18.66 -0.18 8.43
N ALA A 14 -19.09 1.05 8.15
CA ALA A 14 -19.24 2.09 9.16
C ALA A 14 -20.16 1.65 10.32
N SER A 15 -21.20 0.86 10.03
CA SER A 15 -22.11 0.32 11.05
C SER A 15 -21.39 -0.54 12.09
N THR A 16 -20.30 -1.23 11.74
CA THR A 16 -19.52 -2.02 12.70
C THR A 16 -18.93 -1.12 13.79
N TYR A 17 -18.42 0.05 13.41
CA TYR A 17 -17.80 1.01 14.33
C TYR A 17 -18.81 1.72 15.24
N ALA A 18 -20.10 1.67 14.90
CA ALA A 18 -21.18 2.26 15.70
C ALA A 18 -21.73 1.30 16.77
N LEU A 19 -21.38 0.01 16.74
CA LEU A 19 -21.89 -0.99 17.69
C LEU A 19 -21.15 -0.92 19.02
N SER A 20 -21.91 -0.87 20.12
CA SER A 20 -21.37 -0.80 21.49
C SER A 20 -20.49 -2.00 21.84
N GLU A 21 -20.86 -3.18 21.38
CA GLU A 21 -20.18 -4.43 21.68
C GLU A 21 -18.84 -4.54 20.95
N PHE A 22 -18.76 -3.96 19.75
CA PHE A 22 -17.50 -3.81 19.03
C PHE A 22 -16.61 -2.76 19.71
N GLN A 23 -17.14 -1.59 20.04
CA GLN A 23 -16.40 -0.53 20.74
C GLN A 23 -15.84 -0.98 22.09
N ALA A 24 -16.57 -1.85 22.81
CA ALA A 24 -16.14 -2.38 24.10
C ALA A 24 -14.86 -3.22 24.03
N VAL A 25 -14.55 -3.82 22.88
CA VAL A 25 -13.36 -4.68 22.69
C VAL A 25 -12.33 -4.10 21.72
N ALA A 26 -12.75 -3.21 20.82
CA ALA A 26 -11.92 -2.64 19.77
C ALA A 26 -11.34 -1.27 20.17
N GLY A 27 -10.43 -1.27 21.14
CA GLY A 27 -9.74 -0.04 21.58
C GLY A 27 -8.96 0.67 20.47
N PHE A 28 -8.66 -0.01 19.35
CA PHE A 28 -8.02 0.53 18.16
C PHE A 28 -8.98 1.19 17.16
N ALA A 29 -10.30 1.02 17.31
CA ALA A 29 -11.30 1.34 16.29
C ALA A 29 -11.26 2.82 15.86
N ALA A 30 -11.03 3.75 16.78
CA ALA A 30 -10.93 5.17 16.48
C ALA A 30 -9.70 5.49 15.60
N ALA A 31 -8.54 4.91 15.92
CA ALA A 31 -7.32 5.10 15.15
C ALA A 31 -7.42 4.46 13.76
N GLU A 32 -8.04 3.28 13.67
CA GLU A 32 -8.29 2.61 12.39
C GLU A 32 -9.23 3.42 11.48
N MET A 33 -10.35 3.92 12.02
CA MET A 33 -11.28 4.76 11.26
C MET A 33 -10.59 6.04 10.77
N ALA A 34 -9.83 6.71 11.64
CA ALA A 34 -9.08 7.90 11.27
C ALA A 34 -8.07 7.61 10.14
N ALA A 35 -7.37 6.47 10.19
CA ALA A 35 -6.45 6.06 9.13
C ALA A 35 -7.18 5.82 7.80
N ILE A 36 -8.34 5.15 7.81
CA ILE A 36 -9.17 4.91 6.63
C ILE A 36 -9.65 6.22 6.01
N GLU A 37 -10.19 7.12 6.82
CA GLU A 37 -10.73 8.41 6.37
C GLU A 37 -9.63 9.36 5.86
N SER A 38 -8.42 9.27 6.42
CA SER A 38 -7.27 10.07 5.98
C SER A 38 -6.60 9.58 4.70
N ALA A 39 -6.95 8.37 4.22
CA ALA A 39 -6.32 7.81 3.03
C ALA A 39 -6.63 8.70 1.80
N ALA A 40 -5.57 9.11 1.09
CA ALA A 40 -5.67 10.01 -0.06
C ALA A 40 -5.23 9.32 -1.37
N PRO A 41 -6.03 8.39 -1.93
CA PRO A 41 -5.65 7.63 -3.11
C PRO A 41 -5.78 8.42 -4.42
N ALA A 42 -6.41 9.59 -4.43
CA ALA A 42 -6.58 10.37 -5.66
C ALA A 42 -5.22 10.73 -6.32
N ALA A 43 -5.26 10.91 -7.64
CA ALA A 43 -4.13 11.41 -8.41
C ALA A 43 -3.89 12.90 -8.12
N THR A 44 -2.63 13.34 -8.25
CA THR A 44 -2.20 14.74 -8.11
C THR A 44 -1.22 15.09 -9.22
N ASP A 45 -0.85 16.36 -9.36
CA ASP A 45 0.15 16.80 -10.35
C ASP A 45 1.54 16.15 -10.14
N LEU A 46 1.87 15.76 -8.91
CA LEU A 46 3.12 15.07 -8.58
C LEU A 46 3.02 13.55 -8.73
N LYS A 47 1.79 13.01 -8.68
CA LYS A 47 1.50 11.59 -8.67
C LYS A 47 0.33 11.34 -9.63
N PRO A 48 0.57 11.25 -10.95
CA PRO A 48 -0.48 11.16 -11.96
C PRO A 48 -1.12 9.76 -12.06
N TYR A 49 -1.30 9.09 -10.92
CA TYR A 49 -1.95 7.78 -10.81
C TYR A 49 -2.74 7.68 -9.51
N VAL A 50 -3.75 6.82 -9.49
CA VAL A 50 -4.54 6.52 -8.28
C VAL A 50 -3.81 5.49 -7.41
N GLY A 51 -3.97 5.59 -6.09
CA GLY A 51 -3.44 4.66 -5.09
C GLY A 51 -2.53 5.32 -4.05
N VAL A 52 -2.37 4.69 -2.89
CA VAL A 52 -1.50 5.18 -1.79
C VAL A 52 -0.22 4.35 -1.72
N GLN A 53 -0.35 3.04 -1.60
CA GLN A 53 0.73 2.06 -1.47
C GLN A 53 1.04 1.32 -2.79
N PHE A 54 0.21 1.53 -3.82
CA PHE A 54 0.42 1.02 -5.17
C PHE A 54 0.03 2.09 -6.19
N ALA A 55 0.56 1.98 -7.41
CA ALA A 55 0.04 2.71 -8.55
C ALA A 55 -1.04 1.86 -9.23
N ALA A 56 -2.24 2.40 -9.41
CA ALA A 56 -3.37 1.70 -10.02
C ALA A 56 -3.25 1.65 -11.56
N ILE A 57 -2.17 1.02 -12.04
CA ILE A 57 -1.88 0.77 -13.45
C ILE A 57 -1.65 -0.75 -13.68
N PRO A 58 -1.93 -1.28 -14.87
CA PRO A 58 -1.73 -2.71 -15.17
C PRO A 58 -0.30 -3.21 -14.96
N GLU A 59 0.69 -2.33 -15.13
CA GLU A 59 2.12 -2.66 -15.10
C GLU A 59 2.70 -2.70 -13.67
N PHE A 60 1.97 -2.17 -12.68
CA PHE A 60 2.47 -2.06 -11.31
C PHE A 60 2.90 -3.39 -10.67
N PRO A 61 2.25 -4.55 -10.92
CA PRO A 61 2.74 -5.82 -10.40
C PRO A 61 4.17 -6.14 -10.83
N GLU A 62 4.55 -5.81 -12.07
CA GLU A 62 5.90 -6.04 -12.60
C GLU A 62 6.89 -5.02 -12.04
N VAL A 63 6.57 -3.73 -12.17
CA VAL A 63 7.40 -2.63 -11.61
C VAL A 63 7.62 -2.83 -10.12
N GLY A 64 6.54 -3.07 -9.37
CA GLY A 64 6.56 -3.26 -7.93
C GLY A 64 7.39 -4.48 -7.53
N SER A 65 7.36 -5.57 -8.29
CA SER A 65 8.18 -6.76 -8.02
C SER A 65 9.67 -6.47 -8.24
N ALA A 66 10.03 -5.82 -9.34
CA ALA A 66 11.41 -5.45 -9.64
C ALA A 66 12.00 -4.52 -8.56
N VAL A 67 11.25 -3.45 -8.21
CA VAL A 67 11.65 -2.52 -7.15
C VAL A 67 11.74 -3.23 -5.79
N ALA A 68 10.80 -4.11 -5.45
CA ALA A 68 10.82 -4.83 -4.17
C ALA A 68 12.06 -5.71 -4.00
N GLN A 69 12.51 -6.37 -5.08
CA GLN A 69 13.73 -7.18 -5.06
C GLN A 69 14.98 -6.32 -4.77
N GLU A 70 15.07 -5.16 -5.40
CA GLU A 70 16.17 -4.20 -5.17
C GLU A 70 16.15 -3.64 -3.74
N MET A 71 14.97 -3.30 -3.22
CA MET A 71 14.83 -2.85 -1.84
C MET A 71 15.21 -3.96 -0.83
N ALA A 72 14.89 -5.22 -1.12
CA ALA A 72 15.33 -6.35 -0.29
C ALA A 72 16.85 -6.53 -0.32
N ALA A 73 17.49 -6.32 -1.47
CA ALA A 73 18.95 -6.36 -1.60
C ALA A 73 19.62 -5.22 -0.81
N ALA A 74 19.06 -4.00 -0.83
CA ALA A 74 19.54 -2.91 0.02
C ALA A 74 19.37 -3.22 1.50
N LEU A 75 18.19 -3.70 1.90
CA LEU A 75 17.87 -4.01 3.30
C LEU A 75 18.79 -5.09 3.90
N SER A 76 19.15 -6.09 3.10
CA SER A 76 20.08 -7.16 3.49
C SER A 76 21.56 -6.75 3.44
N GLY A 77 21.88 -5.56 2.90
CA GLY A 77 23.25 -5.09 2.71
C GLY A 77 23.97 -5.67 1.50
N ALA A 78 23.27 -6.38 0.62
CA ALA A 78 23.83 -6.92 -0.62
C ALA A 78 24.10 -5.84 -1.68
N LYS A 79 23.40 -4.70 -1.60
CA LYS A 79 23.62 -3.49 -2.40
C LYS A 79 23.61 -2.26 -1.50
N SER A 80 24.27 -1.19 -1.93
CA SER A 80 24.05 0.12 -1.31
C SER A 80 22.63 0.62 -1.62
N VAL A 81 22.11 1.53 -0.79
CA VAL A 81 20.81 2.16 -1.03
C VAL A 81 20.80 2.87 -2.38
N GLN A 82 21.89 3.55 -2.72
CA GLN A 82 22.04 4.29 -3.98
C GLN A 82 22.01 3.35 -5.19
N ASP A 83 22.73 2.22 -5.13
CA ASP A 83 22.76 1.26 -6.24
C ASP A 83 21.40 0.58 -6.43
N ALA A 84 20.71 0.24 -5.34
CA ALA A 84 19.37 -0.35 -5.40
C ALA A 84 18.34 0.62 -5.97
N LEU A 85 18.40 1.91 -5.61
CA LEU A 85 17.53 2.94 -6.19
C LEU A 85 17.81 3.17 -7.67
N ALA A 86 19.08 3.20 -8.07
CA ALA A 86 19.46 3.34 -9.49
C ALA A 86 18.99 2.15 -10.33
N ALA A 87 19.15 0.92 -9.83
CA ALA A 87 18.65 -0.28 -10.49
C ALA A 87 17.13 -0.31 -10.57
N SER A 88 16.44 0.10 -9.50
CA SER A 88 14.97 0.23 -9.45
C SER A 88 14.47 1.22 -10.50
N GLN A 89 15.11 2.38 -10.63
CA GLN A 89 14.76 3.40 -11.62
C GLN A 89 14.92 2.85 -13.05
N ALA A 90 16.06 2.24 -13.36
CA ALA A 90 16.31 1.67 -14.69
C ALA A 90 15.31 0.58 -15.06
N ALA A 91 14.94 -0.29 -14.10
CA ALA A 91 13.93 -1.32 -14.33
C ALA A 91 12.55 -0.71 -14.58
N ALA A 92 12.13 0.26 -13.76
CA ALA A 92 10.85 0.94 -13.93
C ALA A 92 10.76 1.67 -15.28
N GLU A 93 11.81 2.38 -15.69
CA GLU A 93 11.87 3.05 -17.00
C GLU A 93 11.75 2.06 -18.17
N ALA A 94 12.44 0.93 -18.10
CA ALA A 94 12.38 -0.10 -19.13
C ALA A 94 10.96 -0.69 -19.28
N ILE A 95 10.33 -1.06 -18.15
CA ILE A 95 8.98 -1.64 -18.14
C ILE A 95 7.94 -0.63 -18.66
N MET A 96 8.01 0.62 -18.18
CA MET A 96 7.05 1.65 -18.59
C MET A 96 7.21 2.03 -20.07
N SER A 97 8.45 2.06 -20.58
CA SER A 97 8.73 2.29 -22.00
C SER A 97 8.20 1.15 -22.88
N GLU A 98 8.40 -0.11 -22.47
CA GLU A 98 7.85 -1.28 -23.16
C GLU A 98 6.30 -1.25 -23.19
N ALA A 99 5.69 -0.76 -22.12
CA ALA A 99 4.24 -0.56 -22.04
C ALA A 99 3.72 0.68 -22.81
N GLY A 100 4.61 1.48 -23.41
CA GLY A 100 4.25 2.60 -24.28
C GLY A 100 4.06 3.95 -23.56
N TYR A 101 4.49 4.06 -22.30
CA TYR A 101 4.55 5.34 -21.59
C TYR A 101 5.86 6.06 -21.94
N ASN A 102 5.77 7.36 -22.25
CA ASN A 102 6.90 8.21 -22.64
C ASN A 102 6.99 9.44 -21.74
#